data_AF-A0A0Q4LD74-F1
#
_entry.id   AF-A0A0Q4LD74-F1
#
_cell.length_a   1.000
_cell.length_b   1.000
_cell.length_c   1.000
_cell.angle_alpha   90.00
_cell.angle_beta   90.00
_cell.angle_gamma   90.00
#
_symmetry.space_group_name_H-M   'P 1'
#
loop_
_entity.id
_entity.type
_entity.pdbx_description
1 polymer ?
#
loop_
_entity_poly.entity_id
_entity_poly.type
_entity_poly.pdbx_seq_one_letter_code
_entity_poly.pdbx_strand_id
1 'polypeptide(L)'
;MTQNRNISFDKLFYKVATNQFSLEYLEEVQSFYPEYLEDDSDEIKFKCEDLISAIYFMNGMSDKSLEIDLELLKRYRIERCDTLLLRTAKTSAELKRTDDVFTYIVRFLKDTHKDDDWSRKLPLLAWYVEFYSKGEDGTFNNFEQTLTSITNNLGIKAIAAISFSDRVRFIWEDFLRAQKELRAFHLAYWKAKKEQKDKLLEEYLRTETIAYFKTEIINTIKISESIKANNERT
;
A
#
# COMPACT_ATOMS: atom_id res chain seq x y z
N MET A 1 27.49 3.29 -13.40
CA MET A 1 27.11 4.64 -12.93
C MET A 1 25.73 4.68 -12.28
N THR A 2 24.72 3.98 -12.83
CA THR A 2 23.35 3.86 -12.27
C THR A 2 23.27 3.39 -10.81
N GLN A 3 24.13 2.45 -10.40
CA GLN A 3 24.16 1.92 -9.03
C GLN A 3 24.52 2.98 -7.97
N ASN A 4 25.45 3.89 -8.26
CA ASN A 4 25.80 4.98 -7.34
C ASN A 4 24.67 6.01 -7.24
N ARG A 5 23.93 6.26 -8.32
CA ARG A 5 22.77 7.18 -8.33
C ARG A 5 21.62 6.65 -7.48
N ASN A 6 21.31 5.36 -7.61
CA ASN A 6 20.29 4.72 -6.77
C ASN A 6 20.68 4.73 -5.28
N ILE A 7 21.95 4.46 -4.95
CA ILE A 7 22.42 4.56 -3.55
C ILE A 7 22.28 6.00 -3.02
N SER A 8 22.61 7.01 -3.82
CA SER A 8 22.45 8.41 -3.42
C SER A 8 20.98 8.78 -3.22
N PHE A 9 20.09 8.32 -4.11
CA PHE A 9 18.66 8.56 -3.97
C PHE A 9 18.11 7.85 -2.73
N ASP A 10 18.49 6.60 -2.46
CA ASP A 10 18.02 5.85 -1.30
C ASP A 10 18.43 6.54 0.02
N LYS A 11 19.63 7.15 0.05
CA LYS A 11 20.07 7.98 1.19
C LYS A 11 19.20 9.23 1.35
N LEU A 12 18.90 9.93 0.25
CA LEU A 12 18.02 11.10 0.27
C LEU A 12 16.61 10.71 0.72
N PHE A 13 16.04 9.67 0.14
CA PHE A 13 14.74 9.14 0.51
C PHE A 13 14.70 8.78 2.01
N TYR A 14 15.70 8.05 2.51
CA TYR A 14 15.78 7.71 3.93
C TYR A 14 15.84 8.96 4.82
N LYS A 15 16.67 9.94 4.46
CA LYS A 15 16.75 11.23 5.15
C LYS A 15 15.38 11.91 5.23
N VAL A 16 14.69 12.05 4.10
CA VAL A 16 13.35 12.66 4.04
C VAL A 16 12.33 11.87 4.87
N ALA A 17 12.33 10.54 4.74
CA ALA A 17 11.40 9.67 5.47
C ALA A 17 11.60 9.74 7.00
N THR A 18 12.86 9.73 7.48
CA THR A 18 13.16 9.87 8.92
C THR A 18 12.79 11.24 9.48
N ASN A 19 12.77 12.27 8.62
CA ASN A 19 12.32 13.62 8.95
C ASN A 19 10.85 13.84 8.54
N GLN A 20 10.07 12.76 8.45
CA GLN A 20 8.61 12.78 8.28
C GLN A 20 8.14 13.56 7.03
N PHE A 21 8.93 13.57 5.96
CA PHE A 21 8.58 14.23 4.70
C PHE A 21 8.34 15.75 4.85
N SER A 22 9.14 16.44 5.67
CA SER A 22 9.07 17.90 5.83
C SER A 22 9.26 18.66 4.51
N LEU A 23 8.55 19.79 4.36
CA LEU A 23 8.65 20.67 3.18
C LEU A 23 10.07 21.22 2.94
N GLU A 24 10.92 21.30 3.98
CA GLU A 24 12.29 21.82 3.87
C GLU A 24 13.16 21.03 2.88
N TYR A 25 12.82 19.76 2.62
CA TYR A 25 13.56 18.89 1.71
C TYR A 25 13.17 19.05 0.24
N LEU A 26 12.15 19.86 -0.10
CA LEU A 26 11.70 20.01 -1.48
C LEU A 26 12.82 20.50 -2.41
N GLU A 27 13.58 21.51 -2.00
CA GLU A 27 14.66 22.07 -2.81
C GLU A 27 15.81 21.06 -3.01
N GLU A 28 16.14 20.29 -1.97
CA GLU A 28 17.16 19.24 -2.05
C GLU A 28 16.72 18.12 -3.03
N VAL A 29 15.46 17.70 -2.97
CA VAL A 29 14.93 16.67 -3.90
C VAL A 29 14.83 17.19 -5.34
N GLN A 30 14.42 18.44 -5.52
CA GLN A 30 14.36 19.08 -6.84
C GLN A 30 15.75 19.26 -7.46
N SER A 31 16.76 19.59 -6.64
CA SER A 31 18.15 19.77 -7.08
C SER A 31 18.86 18.44 -7.36
N PHE A 32 18.40 17.34 -6.77
CA PHE A 32 18.98 16.01 -6.98
C PHE A 32 18.91 15.54 -8.44
N TYR A 33 17.82 15.82 -9.16
CA TYR A 33 17.65 15.35 -10.54
C TYR A 33 18.59 16.06 -11.55
N PRO A 34 18.69 17.40 -11.57
CA PRO A 34 19.61 18.13 -12.45
C PRO A 34 21.09 17.72 -12.34
N GLU A 35 21.54 17.30 -11.15
CA GLU A 35 22.93 16.88 -10.91
C GLU A 35 23.32 15.59 -11.66
N TYR A 36 22.36 14.83 -12.20
CA TYR A 36 22.59 13.56 -12.88
C TYR A 36 22.11 13.54 -14.36
N LEU A 37 21.90 14.72 -14.97
CA LEU A 37 21.33 14.93 -16.30
C LEU A 37 22.11 14.38 -17.51
N GLU A 38 23.32 13.84 -17.33
CA GLU A 38 24.11 13.33 -18.46
C GLU A 38 23.63 11.98 -19.02
N ASP A 39 22.69 11.31 -18.36
CA ASP A 39 22.02 10.13 -18.90
C ASP A 39 20.54 10.18 -18.54
N ASP A 40 19.70 9.94 -19.54
CA ASP A 40 18.24 9.89 -19.58
C ASP A 40 17.64 8.87 -18.58
N SER A 41 17.91 9.05 -17.28
CA SER A 41 17.48 8.12 -16.24
C SER A 41 16.06 8.47 -15.81
N ASP A 42 15.11 8.08 -16.66
CA ASP A 42 13.66 8.11 -16.39
C ASP A 42 13.28 7.57 -15.01
N GLU A 43 14.09 6.65 -14.46
CA GLU A 43 13.91 6.08 -13.13
C GLU A 43 14.20 7.07 -11.99
N ILE A 44 15.33 7.80 -12.04
CA ILE A 44 15.65 8.79 -11.00
C ILE A 44 14.66 9.95 -11.06
N LYS A 45 14.27 10.37 -12.26
CA LYS A 45 13.23 11.38 -12.45
C LYS A 45 11.91 10.98 -11.80
N PHE A 46 11.44 9.77 -12.10
CA PHE A 46 10.23 9.21 -11.49
C PHE A 46 10.33 9.22 -9.96
N LYS A 47 11.44 8.72 -9.41
CA LYS A 47 11.68 8.62 -7.97
C LYS A 47 11.68 9.98 -7.27
N CYS A 48 12.31 11.00 -7.86
CA CYS A 48 12.30 12.37 -7.33
C CYS A 48 10.89 12.98 -7.36
N GLU A 49 10.18 12.87 -8.48
CA GLU A 49 8.82 13.41 -8.61
C GLU A 49 7.83 12.70 -7.67
N ASP A 50 7.93 11.37 -7.51
CA ASP A 50 7.14 10.61 -6.54
C ASP A 50 7.43 11.04 -5.10
N LEU A 51 8.71 11.29 -4.75
CA LEU A 51 9.10 11.79 -3.43
C LEU A 51 8.59 13.22 -3.18
N ILE A 52 8.62 14.10 -4.18
CA ILE A 52 8.04 15.45 -4.10
C ILE A 52 6.53 15.36 -3.85
N SER A 53 5.82 14.50 -4.59
CA SER A 53 4.39 14.28 -4.38
C SER A 53 4.10 13.76 -2.98
N ALA A 54 4.91 12.80 -2.48
CA ALA A 54 4.80 12.31 -1.11
C ALA A 54 4.98 13.42 -0.06
N ILE A 55 5.96 14.31 -0.25
CA ILE A 55 6.16 15.48 0.61
C ILE A 55 4.92 16.37 0.62
N TYR A 56 4.36 16.72 -0.55
CA TYR A 56 3.14 17.52 -0.61
C TYR A 56 1.96 16.85 0.08
N PHE A 57 1.75 15.55 -0.16
CA PHE A 57 0.69 14.78 0.46
C PHE A 57 0.79 14.77 2.00
N MET A 58 1.99 14.50 2.53
CA MET A 58 2.21 14.44 3.98
C MET A 58 2.03 15.79 4.68
N ASN A 59 2.13 16.90 3.94
CA ASN A 59 1.92 18.26 4.45
C ASN A 59 0.53 18.83 4.12
N GLY A 60 -0.44 17.99 3.72
CA GLY A 60 -1.82 18.40 3.46
C GLY A 60 -1.99 19.23 2.18
N MET A 61 -1.01 19.21 1.27
CA MET A 61 -1.05 19.92 -0.01
C MET A 61 -1.60 19.00 -1.11
N SER A 62 -2.83 18.50 -0.90
CA SER A 62 -3.46 17.47 -1.73
C SER A 62 -3.53 17.83 -3.22
N ASP A 63 -3.87 19.07 -3.58
CA ASP A 63 -3.93 19.49 -5.00
C ASP A 63 -2.58 19.35 -5.71
N LYS A 64 -1.50 19.81 -5.07
CA LYS A 64 -0.14 19.73 -5.64
C LYS A 64 0.33 18.29 -5.77
N SER A 65 0.04 17.46 -4.77
CA SER A 65 0.36 16.03 -4.83
C SER A 65 -0.40 15.35 -5.98
N LEU A 66 -1.72 15.60 -6.11
CA LEU A 66 -2.53 15.00 -7.16
C LEU A 66 -2.07 15.40 -8.56
N GLU A 67 -1.69 16.66 -8.77
CA GLU A 67 -1.19 17.14 -10.06
C GLU A 67 0.06 16.36 -10.51
N ILE A 68 1.03 16.18 -9.60
CA ILE A 68 2.25 15.41 -9.87
C ILE A 68 1.91 13.93 -10.10
N ASP A 69 1.04 13.36 -9.26
CA ASP A 69 0.65 11.95 -9.36
C ASP A 69 -0.04 11.63 -10.69
N LEU A 70 -0.96 12.48 -11.14
CA LEU A 70 -1.62 12.32 -12.43
C LEU A 70 -0.61 12.42 -13.58
N GLU A 71 0.36 13.32 -13.49
CA GLU A 71 1.40 13.47 -14.52
C GLU A 71 2.36 12.27 -14.55
N LEU A 72 2.64 11.67 -13.40
CA LEU A 72 3.40 10.42 -13.31
C LEU A 72 2.61 9.24 -13.90
N LEU A 73 1.32 9.12 -13.60
CA LEU A 73 0.45 8.06 -14.15
C LEU A 73 0.28 8.16 -15.67
N LYS A 74 0.32 9.37 -16.24
CA LYS A 74 0.31 9.58 -17.69
C LYS A 74 1.60 9.11 -18.36
N ARG A 75 2.75 9.44 -17.76
CA ARG A 75 4.07 9.22 -18.37
C ARG A 75 4.58 7.79 -18.19
N TYR A 76 4.30 7.18 -17.03
CA TYR A 76 4.88 5.91 -16.65
C TYR A 76 3.86 4.79 -16.68
N ARG A 77 4.34 3.57 -16.94
CA ARG A 77 3.47 2.39 -16.86
C ARG A 77 3.04 2.15 -15.42
N ILE A 78 1.79 1.72 -15.26
CA ILE A 78 1.13 1.50 -13.98
C ILE A 78 1.92 0.58 -13.04
N GLU A 79 2.67 -0.38 -13.59
CA GLU A 79 3.44 -1.35 -12.82
C GLU A 79 4.53 -0.72 -11.94
N ARG A 80 4.94 0.52 -12.26
CA ARG A 80 5.90 1.32 -11.49
C ARG A 80 5.25 2.18 -10.40
N CYS A 81 3.91 2.25 -10.38
CA CYS A 81 3.17 3.31 -9.69
C CYS A 81 2.27 2.78 -8.55
N ASP A 82 2.53 1.59 -8.01
CA ASP A 82 1.57 0.92 -7.12
C ASP A 82 1.26 1.71 -5.84
N THR A 83 2.27 2.25 -5.15
CA THR A 83 2.08 3.12 -3.96
C THR A 83 1.46 4.46 -4.36
N LEU A 84 1.83 4.96 -5.53
CA LEU A 84 1.30 6.19 -6.09
C LEU A 84 -0.19 6.06 -6.39
N LEU A 85 -0.69 4.93 -6.91
CA LEU A 85 -2.11 4.70 -7.18
C LEU A 85 -2.96 4.78 -5.92
N LEU A 86 -2.50 4.22 -4.81
CA LEU A 86 -3.21 4.30 -3.53
C LEU A 86 -3.31 5.74 -3.03
N ARG A 87 -2.20 6.49 -3.11
CA ARG A 87 -2.17 7.91 -2.76
C ARG A 87 -3.11 8.70 -3.68
N THR A 88 -3.00 8.53 -5.00
CA THR A 88 -3.81 9.21 -6.01
C THR A 88 -5.31 8.94 -5.80
N ALA A 89 -5.69 7.68 -5.54
CA ALA A 89 -7.08 7.30 -5.25
C ALA A 89 -7.62 8.05 -4.02
N LYS A 90 -6.86 8.05 -2.92
CA LYS A 90 -7.21 8.76 -1.70
C LYS A 90 -7.32 10.27 -1.93
N THR A 91 -6.30 10.88 -2.52
CA THR A 91 -6.25 12.33 -2.78
C THR A 91 -7.38 12.77 -3.72
N SER A 92 -7.70 11.96 -4.74
CA SER A 92 -8.81 12.24 -5.65
C SER A 92 -10.18 12.21 -4.94
N ALA A 93 -10.37 11.29 -3.99
CA ALA A 93 -11.60 11.22 -3.19
C ALA A 93 -11.74 12.45 -2.27
N GLU A 94 -10.65 12.84 -1.60
CA GLU A 94 -10.62 14.05 -0.75
C GLU A 94 -10.97 15.32 -1.54
N LEU A 95 -10.46 15.43 -2.78
CA LEU A 95 -10.66 16.58 -3.66
C LEU A 95 -11.94 16.49 -4.52
N LYS A 96 -12.70 15.40 -4.43
CA LYS A 96 -13.88 15.12 -5.29
C LYS A 96 -13.55 15.13 -6.79
N ARG A 97 -12.38 14.61 -7.15
CA ARG A 97 -11.84 14.50 -8.52
C ARG A 97 -11.63 13.04 -8.92
N THR A 98 -12.54 12.15 -8.51
CA THR A 98 -12.40 10.70 -8.69
C THR A 98 -12.39 10.25 -10.15
N ASP A 99 -12.99 11.04 -11.05
CA ASP A 99 -13.02 10.75 -12.49
C ASP A 99 -11.62 10.87 -13.13
N ASP A 100 -10.77 11.78 -12.62
CA ASP A 100 -9.42 12.02 -13.15
C ASP A 100 -8.52 10.79 -13.04
N VAL A 101 -8.79 9.92 -12.06
CA VAL A 101 -7.97 8.75 -11.73
C VAL A 101 -8.60 7.44 -12.16
N PHE A 102 -9.87 7.46 -12.55
CA PHE A 102 -10.70 6.27 -12.79
C PHE A 102 -10.05 5.27 -13.73
N THR A 103 -9.62 5.73 -14.91
CA THR A 103 -9.04 4.87 -15.96
C THR A 103 -7.77 4.16 -15.48
N TYR A 104 -6.93 4.84 -14.68
CA TYR A 104 -5.69 4.26 -14.16
C TYR A 104 -5.97 3.16 -13.12
N ILE A 105 -6.90 3.42 -12.20
CA ILE A 105 -7.30 2.45 -11.17
C ILE A 105 -7.97 1.23 -11.81
N VAL A 106 -8.90 1.43 -12.74
CA VAL A 106 -9.56 0.33 -13.46
C VAL A 106 -8.55 -0.51 -14.24
N ARG A 107 -7.59 0.11 -14.91
CA ARG A 107 -6.54 -0.61 -15.64
C ARG A 107 -5.67 -1.45 -14.70
N PHE A 108 -5.29 -0.93 -13.53
CA PHE A 108 -4.56 -1.69 -12.52
C PHE A 108 -5.38 -2.87 -11.96
N LEU A 109 -6.66 -2.65 -11.66
CA LEU A 109 -7.53 -3.71 -11.12
C LEU A 109 -7.79 -4.86 -12.11
N LYS A 110 -7.73 -4.58 -13.42
CA LYS A 110 -7.86 -5.57 -14.51
C LYS A 110 -6.55 -6.30 -14.85
N ASP A 111 -5.41 -5.84 -14.33
CA ASP A 111 -4.12 -6.44 -14.66
C ASP A 111 -3.95 -7.77 -13.92
N THR A 112 -4.10 -8.87 -14.67
CA THR A 112 -3.98 -10.26 -14.19
C THR A 112 -2.53 -10.72 -14.05
N HIS A 113 -1.54 -9.94 -14.51
CA HIS A 113 -0.13 -10.29 -14.31
C HIS A 113 0.36 -9.99 -12.88
N LYS A 114 -0.47 -9.31 -12.08
CA LYS A 114 -0.21 -8.89 -10.70
C LYS A 114 -1.19 -9.54 -9.71
N ASP A 115 -1.45 -10.83 -9.84
CA ASP A 115 -2.43 -11.53 -8.99
C ASP A 115 -2.03 -11.56 -7.51
N ASP A 116 -0.74 -11.45 -7.21
CA ASP A 116 -0.21 -11.42 -5.83
C ASP A 116 -0.29 -10.02 -5.17
N ASP A 117 -0.65 -8.97 -5.90
CA ASP A 117 -0.76 -7.59 -5.38
C ASP A 117 -2.09 -7.31 -4.67
N TRP A 118 -2.68 -8.32 -4.03
CA TRP A 118 -3.97 -8.22 -3.34
C TRP A 118 -4.01 -7.07 -2.32
N SER A 119 -2.87 -6.77 -1.67
CA SER A 119 -2.76 -5.72 -0.65
C SER A 119 -2.94 -4.31 -1.20
N ARG A 120 -2.70 -4.13 -2.51
CA ARG A 120 -2.96 -2.88 -3.26
C ARG A 120 -4.30 -2.93 -3.97
N LYS A 121 -4.66 -4.09 -4.52
CA LYS A 121 -5.92 -4.27 -5.26
C LYS A 121 -7.14 -4.13 -4.36
N LEU A 122 -7.12 -4.64 -3.12
CA LEU A 122 -8.25 -4.55 -2.20
C LEU A 122 -8.67 -3.10 -1.88
N PRO A 123 -7.78 -2.20 -1.40
CA PRO A 123 -8.16 -0.80 -1.15
C PRO A 123 -8.64 -0.07 -2.41
N LEU A 124 -8.03 -0.33 -3.57
CA LEU A 124 -8.47 0.26 -4.84
C LEU A 124 -9.83 -0.27 -5.30
N LEU A 125 -10.11 -1.55 -5.03
CA LEU A 125 -11.41 -2.15 -5.33
C LEU A 125 -12.50 -1.60 -4.40
N ALA A 126 -12.17 -1.37 -3.13
CA ALA A 126 -13.05 -0.71 -2.17
C ALA A 126 -13.37 0.74 -2.61
N TRP A 127 -12.34 1.49 -3.04
CA TRP A 127 -12.51 2.82 -3.63
C TRP A 127 -13.42 2.78 -4.86
N TYR A 128 -13.20 1.84 -5.79
CA TYR A 128 -14.04 1.71 -6.99
C TYR A 128 -15.50 1.45 -6.62
N VAL A 129 -15.75 0.55 -5.66
CA VAL A 129 -17.10 0.28 -5.16
C VAL A 129 -17.70 1.51 -4.49
N GLU A 130 -16.95 2.27 -3.69
CA GLU A 130 -17.46 3.46 -3.02
C GLU A 130 -18.01 4.50 -4.01
N PHE A 131 -17.26 4.79 -5.08
CA PHE A 131 -17.58 5.88 -6.00
C PHE A 131 -18.40 5.46 -7.23
N TYR A 132 -18.28 4.21 -7.68
CA TYR A 132 -18.87 3.76 -8.96
C TYR A 132 -19.87 2.61 -8.80
N SER A 133 -20.13 2.08 -7.59
CA SER A 133 -21.11 0.97 -7.39
C SER A 133 -22.58 1.32 -7.64
N LYS A 134 -22.91 2.61 -7.77
CA LYS A 134 -24.30 3.09 -7.87
C LYS A 134 -24.72 3.51 -9.29
N GLY A 135 -23.84 3.37 -10.29
CA GLY A 135 -24.14 3.73 -11.68
C GLY A 135 -25.02 2.69 -12.41
N GLU A 136 -25.85 3.16 -13.34
CA GLU A 136 -26.79 2.34 -14.15
C GLU A 136 -26.10 1.36 -15.12
N ASP A 137 -24.79 1.49 -15.34
CA ASP A 137 -24.03 0.63 -16.24
C ASP A 137 -23.39 -0.54 -15.48
N GLY A 138 -24.10 -1.67 -15.44
CA GLY A 138 -23.75 -2.94 -14.79
C GLY A 138 -22.43 -3.60 -15.21
N THR A 139 -21.30 -2.91 -15.06
CA THR A 139 -19.93 -3.41 -15.27
C THR A 139 -19.31 -4.04 -14.02
N PHE A 140 -20.12 -4.29 -12.98
CA PHE A 140 -19.67 -4.84 -11.69
C PHE A 140 -19.08 -6.26 -11.77
N ASN A 141 -19.43 -7.04 -12.79
CA ASN A 141 -18.89 -8.39 -13.00
C ASN A 141 -17.42 -8.41 -13.48
N ASN A 142 -16.84 -7.27 -13.87
CA ASN A 142 -15.49 -7.22 -14.43
C ASN A 142 -14.37 -7.50 -13.41
N PHE A 143 -14.67 -7.51 -12.11
CA PHE A 143 -13.67 -7.66 -11.05
C PHE A 143 -13.91 -8.88 -10.14
N GLU A 144 -14.81 -9.80 -10.51
CA GLU A 144 -15.07 -11.03 -9.74
C GLU A 144 -13.81 -11.89 -9.60
N GLN A 145 -13.01 -12.00 -10.66
CA GLN A 145 -11.73 -12.72 -10.62
C GLN A 145 -10.74 -12.04 -9.66
N THR A 146 -10.65 -10.71 -9.71
CA THR A 146 -9.83 -9.91 -8.80
C THR A 146 -10.24 -10.13 -7.34
N LEU A 147 -11.55 -10.06 -7.04
CA LEU A 147 -12.08 -10.31 -5.71
C LEU A 147 -11.80 -11.75 -5.25
N THR A 148 -11.99 -12.72 -6.13
CA THR A 148 -11.72 -14.14 -5.84
C THR A 148 -10.26 -14.36 -5.48
N SER A 149 -9.34 -13.78 -6.26
CA SER A 149 -7.90 -13.82 -5.95
C SER A 149 -7.59 -13.20 -4.60
N ILE A 150 -8.15 -12.03 -4.28
CA ILE A 150 -7.99 -11.37 -2.98
C ILE A 150 -8.49 -12.28 -1.85
N THR A 151 -9.70 -12.85 -1.96
CA THR A 151 -10.26 -13.71 -0.92
C THR A 151 -9.44 -14.98 -0.71
N ASN A 152 -8.90 -15.56 -1.78
CA ASN A 152 -8.02 -16.74 -1.69
C ASN A 152 -6.72 -16.40 -0.98
N ASN A 153 -6.08 -15.28 -1.32
CA ASN A 153 -4.86 -14.80 -0.67
C ASN A 153 -5.06 -14.48 0.81
N LEU A 154 -6.20 -13.88 1.16
CA LEU A 154 -6.56 -13.59 2.55
C LEU A 154 -7.02 -14.83 3.33
N GLY A 155 -7.37 -15.92 2.64
CA GLY A 155 -7.99 -17.11 3.22
C GLY A 155 -9.40 -16.84 3.76
N ILE A 156 -10.13 -15.90 3.16
CA ILE A 156 -11.52 -15.58 3.47
C ILE A 156 -12.41 -16.50 2.66
N LYS A 157 -13.38 -17.15 3.32
CA LYS A 157 -14.36 -18.00 2.63
C LYS A 157 -15.29 -17.14 1.76
N ALA A 158 -15.59 -17.61 0.56
CA ALA A 158 -16.50 -16.92 -0.35
C ALA A 158 -17.89 -16.69 0.28
N ILE A 159 -18.36 -15.45 0.25
CA ILE A 159 -19.66 -15.04 0.78
C ILE A 159 -20.65 -14.97 -0.38
N ALA A 160 -21.17 -16.12 -0.82
CA ALA A 160 -21.94 -16.21 -2.06
C ALA A 160 -23.34 -15.56 -2.03
N ALA A 161 -23.84 -15.17 -0.86
CA ALA A 161 -25.24 -14.75 -0.69
C ALA A 161 -25.49 -13.23 -0.76
N ILE A 162 -24.47 -12.40 -1.04
CA ILE A 162 -24.58 -10.94 -1.05
C ILE A 162 -24.00 -10.33 -2.34
N SER A 163 -24.36 -9.07 -2.63
CA SER A 163 -23.92 -8.36 -3.83
C SER A 163 -22.39 -8.24 -3.90
N PHE A 164 -21.81 -8.06 -5.09
CA PHE A 164 -20.37 -7.82 -5.25
C PHE A 164 -19.88 -6.65 -4.39
N SER A 165 -20.61 -5.53 -4.43
CA SER A 165 -20.28 -4.35 -3.66
C SER A 165 -20.30 -4.61 -2.16
N ASP A 166 -21.27 -5.37 -1.65
CA ASP A 166 -21.34 -5.70 -0.23
C ASP A 166 -20.23 -6.68 0.17
N ARG A 167 -19.87 -7.64 -0.70
CA ARG A 167 -18.69 -8.50 -0.47
C ARG A 167 -17.41 -7.68 -0.34
N VAL A 168 -17.16 -6.75 -1.27
CA VAL A 168 -15.96 -5.89 -1.25
C VAL A 168 -15.93 -5.05 0.02
N ARG A 169 -17.05 -4.39 0.39
CA ARG A 169 -17.13 -3.60 1.63
C ARG A 169 -16.85 -4.45 2.86
N PHE A 170 -17.50 -5.61 2.98
CA PHE A 170 -17.28 -6.52 4.09
C PHE A 170 -15.81 -6.95 4.21
N ILE A 171 -15.20 -7.38 3.10
CA ILE A 171 -13.79 -7.81 3.08
C ILE A 171 -12.87 -6.67 3.47
N TRP A 172 -13.13 -5.46 2.96
CA TRP A 172 -12.34 -4.28 3.28
C TRP A 172 -12.43 -3.89 4.75
N GLU A 173 -13.64 -3.90 5.33
CA GLU A 173 -13.86 -3.61 6.74
C GLU A 173 -13.22 -4.65 7.66
N ASP A 174 -13.36 -5.95 7.35
CA ASP A 174 -12.72 -7.02 8.12
C ASP A 174 -11.19 -6.95 8.02
N PHE A 175 -10.66 -6.56 6.86
CA PHE A 175 -9.23 -6.32 6.67
C PHE A 175 -8.72 -5.15 7.51
N LEU A 176 -9.44 -4.02 7.54
CA LEU A 176 -9.08 -2.86 8.38
C LEU A 176 -9.14 -3.20 9.88
N ARG A 177 -10.15 -3.97 10.31
CA ARG A 177 -10.23 -4.51 11.67
C ARG A 177 -9.00 -5.35 12.00
N ALA A 178 -8.68 -6.33 11.16
CA ALA A 178 -7.53 -7.22 11.37
C ALA A 178 -6.20 -6.46 11.43
N GLN A 179 -5.98 -5.46 10.56
CA GLN A 179 -4.79 -4.61 10.66
C GLN A 179 -4.69 -3.86 11.99
N LYS A 180 -5.79 -3.33 12.50
CA LYS A 180 -5.84 -2.63 13.79
C LYS A 180 -5.53 -3.59 14.94
N GLU A 181 -6.12 -4.78 14.92
CA GLU A 181 -5.88 -5.83 15.92
C GLU A 181 -4.43 -6.34 15.89
N LEU A 182 -3.86 -6.57 14.70
CA LEU A 182 -2.46 -6.95 14.56
C LEU A 182 -1.50 -5.91 15.15
N ARG A 183 -1.75 -4.61 14.91
CA ARG A 183 -0.95 -3.53 15.51
C ARG A 183 -1.06 -3.54 17.04
N ALA A 184 -2.27 -3.69 17.57
CA ALA A 184 -2.49 -3.78 19.01
C ALA A 184 -1.80 -5.01 19.62
N PHE A 185 -1.89 -6.15 18.94
CA PHE A 185 -1.19 -7.38 19.30
C PHE A 185 0.32 -7.18 19.35
N HIS A 186 0.94 -6.61 18.30
CA HIS A 186 2.38 -6.36 18.28
C HIS A 186 2.83 -5.50 19.45
N LEU A 187 2.11 -4.42 19.75
CA LEU A 187 2.41 -3.54 20.89
C LEU A 187 2.33 -4.29 22.22
N ALA A 188 1.32 -5.14 22.41
CA ALA A 188 1.16 -5.94 23.62
C ALA A 188 2.24 -7.03 23.73
N TYR A 189 2.41 -7.84 22.69
CA TYR A 189 3.32 -8.99 22.64
C TYR A 189 4.78 -8.60 22.88
N TRP A 190 5.24 -7.50 22.27
CA TRP A 190 6.64 -7.07 22.41
C TRP A 190 6.94 -6.41 23.76
N LYS A 191 5.93 -5.88 24.46
CA LYS A 191 6.04 -5.34 25.82
C LYS A 191 5.81 -6.38 26.92
N ALA A 192 5.20 -7.52 26.58
CA ALA A 192 4.85 -8.57 27.52
C ALA A 192 6.08 -9.34 28.05
N LYS A 193 5.96 -9.84 29.29
CA LYS A 193 6.94 -10.77 29.88
C LYS A 193 6.85 -12.13 29.17
N LYS A 194 7.91 -12.94 29.25
CA LYS A 194 8.02 -14.23 28.55
C LYS A 194 6.82 -15.14 28.84
N GLU A 195 6.37 -15.17 30.09
CA GLU A 195 5.27 -16.03 30.56
C GLU A 195 3.89 -15.60 30.03
N GLN A 196 3.78 -14.38 29.50
CA GLN A 196 2.51 -13.81 28.98
C GLN A 196 2.40 -13.92 27.45
N LYS A 197 3.51 -14.17 26.76
CA LYS A 197 3.57 -14.14 25.29
C LYS A 197 2.75 -15.24 24.65
N ASP A 198 2.87 -16.46 25.18
CA ASP A 198 2.15 -17.62 24.63
C ASP A 198 0.64 -17.42 24.73
N LYS A 199 0.16 -16.89 25.86
CA LYS A 199 -1.26 -16.59 26.07
C LYS A 199 -1.77 -15.50 25.12
N LEU A 200 -1.00 -14.44 24.91
CA LEU A 200 -1.35 -13.37 23.96
C LEU A 200 -1.42 -13.90 22.53
N LEU A 201 -0.46 -14.74 22.13
CA LEU A 201 -0.43 -15.35 20.81
C LEU A 201 -1.64 -16.27 20.60
N GLU A 202 -1.94 -17.13 21.58
CA GLU A 202 -3.11 -18.02 21.53
C GLU A 202 -4.41 -17.23 21.41
N GLU A 203 -4.56 -16.17 22.22
CA GLU A 203 -5.74 -15.31 22.18
C GLU A 203 -5.92 -14.66 20.80
N TYR A 204 -4.86 -14.08 20.23
CA TYR A 204 -4.88 -13.48 18.91
C TYR A 204 -5.23 -14.48 17.81
N LEU A 205 -4.58 -15.64 17.78
CA LEU A 205 -4.83 -16.68 16.78
C LEU A 205 -6.25 -17.23 16.85
N ARG A 206 -6.86 -17.22 18.04
CA ARG A 206 -8.25 -17.62 18.25
C ARG A 206 -9.25 -16.58 17.73
N THR A 207 -8.97 -15.29 17.89
CA THR A 207 -9.91 -14.21 17.53
C THR A 207 -9.80 -13.77 16.07
N GLU A 208 -8.60 -13.82 15.48
CA GLU A 208 -8.42 -13.41 14.09
C GLU A 208 -9.23 -14.32 13.15
N THR A 209 -9.90 -13.75 12.15
CA THR A 209 -10.74 -14.46 11.17
C THR A 209 -10.00 -14.67 9.85
N ILE A 210 -9.07 -13.78 9.51
CA ILE A 210 -8.33 -13.77 8.25
C ILE A 210 -7.08 -14.64 8.37
N ALA A 211 -7.00 -15.72 7.59
CA ALA A 211 -5.93 -16.70 7.67
C ALA A 211 -4.54 -16.12 7.33
N TYR A 212 -4.50 -15.12 6.43
CA TYR A 212 -3.26 -14.41 6.09
C TYR A 212 -2.57 -13.83 7.33
N PHE A 213 -3.29 -13.08 8.17
CA PHE A 213 -2.72 -12.43 9.34
C PHE A 213 -2.27 -13.42 10.44
N LYS A 214 -2.92 -14.59 10.53
CA LYS A 214 -2.45 -15.67 11.41
C LYS A 214 -1.11 -16.22 10.93
N THR A 215 -0.97 -16.44 9.64
CA THR A 215 0.27 -16.95 9.04
C THR A 215 1.40 -15.93 9.18
N GLU A 216 1.12 -14.66 8.90
CA GLU A 216 2.08 -13.55 9.00
C GLU A 216 2.65 -13.42 10.41
N ILE A 217 1.79 -13.50 11.45
CA ILE A 217 2.26 -13.33 12.81
C ILE A 217 3.14 -14.50 13.28
N ILE A 218 2.75 -15.73 12.93
CA ILE A 218 3.55 -16.93 13.25
C ILE A 218 4.93 -16.83 12.62
N ASN A 219 5.01 -16.39 11.37
CA ASN A 219 6.28 -16.22 10.66
C ASN A 219 7.13 -15.10 11.29
N THR A 220 6.52 -13.97 11.61
CA THR A 220 7.20 -12.84 12.27
C THR A 220 7.85 -13.25 13.58
N ILE A 221 7.12 -14.00 14.42
CA ILE A 221 7.63 -14.48 15.70
C ILE A 221 8.80 -15.44 15.49
N LYS A 222 8.67 -16.44 14.61
CA LYS A 222 9.75 -17.41 14.32
C LYS A 222 11.04 -16.73 13.85
N ILE A 223 10.94 -15.74 12.97
CA ILE A 223 12.10 -14.97 12.48
C ILE A 223 12.77 -14.23 13.64
N SER A 224 11.97 -13.55 14.47
CA SER A 224 12.49 -12.78 15.60
C SER A 224 13.22 -13.63 16.64
N GLU A 225 12.74 -14.85 16.90
CA GLU A 225 13.36 -15.80 17.82
C GLU A 225 14.66 -16.37 17.24
N SER A 226 14.68 -16.62 15.93
CA SER A 226 15.88 -17.07 15.22
C SER A 226 17.00 -16.03 15.28
N ILE A 227 16.67 -14.74 15.12
CA ILE A 227 17.64 -13.64 15.23
C ILE A 227 18.22 -13.54 16.65
N LYS A 228 17.37 -13.66 17.69
CA LYS A 228 17.83 -13.63 19.08
C LYS A 228 18.77 -14.79 19.40
N ALA A 229 18.40 -16.00 18.99
CA ALA A 229 19.22 -17.19 19.23
C ALA A 229 20.60 -17.11 18.55
N ASN A 230 20.70 -16.44 17.41
CA ASN A 230 21.98 -16.23 16.73
C ASN A 230 22.85 -15.18 17.43
N ASN A 231 22.26 -14.09 17.91
CA ASN A 231 22.99 -13.04 18.62
C ASN A 231 23.50 -13.49 20.00
N GLU A 232 22.87 -14.48 20.62
CA GLU A 232 23.33 -15.07 21.89
C GLU A 232 24.50 -16.07 21.72
N ARG A 233 24.85 -16.43 20.47
CA ARG A 233 25.93 -17.38 20.15
C ARG A 233 27.24 -16.71 19.68
N THR A 234 27.19 -15.41 19.39
CA THR A 234 28.33 -14.56 19.00
C THR A 234 28.79 -13.70 20.15
#